data_AF-A0A8H4QAL6-F1
#
_entry.id   AF-A0A8H4QAL6-F1
#
_cell.length_a   1.000
_cell.length_b   1.000
_cell.length_c   1.000
_cell.angle_alpha   90.00
_cell.angle_beta   90.00
_cell.angle_gamma   90.00
#
_symmetry.space_group_name_H-M   'P 1'
#
loop_
_entity.id
_entity.type
_entity.pdbx_description
1 polymer ?
#
loop_
_entity_poly.entity_id
_entity_poly.type
_entity_poly.pdbx_seq_one_letter_code
_entity_poly.pdbx_strand_id
1 'polypeptide(L)'
;MDEEFSSFSRFVNHRWAGTSMEIQVQWKDGDVTWEPEANLHADALETLLEYWAGRGGRPSNPLAPDMYDIFAIRKHSRDRRRLMVEWVGYDPKEASWIRRAVVEDTAPQLVEEYWKRVSVCLKGE
;
A
#
# COMPACT_ATOMS: atom_id res chain seq x y z
N MET A 1 1.60 -24.32 -23.27
CA MET A 1 1.19 -24.41 -21.86
C MET A 1 0.95 -22.98 -21.49
N ASP A 2 -0.23 -22.53 -21.89
CA ASP A 2 -0.60 -21.14 -21.95
C ASP A 2 -1.10 -20.82 -20.55
N GLU A 3 -0.23 -20.17 -19.78
CA GLU A 3 -0.60 -19.57 -18.51
C GLU A 3 -1.62 -18.48 -18.84
N GLU A 4 -2.90 -18.85 -18.86
CA GLU A 4 -4.01 -17.91 -18.88
C GLU A 4 -3.92 -17.11 -17.57
N PHE A 5 -3.16 -16.02 -17.62
CA PHE A 5 -3.22 -14.98 -16.61
C PHE A 5 -4.67 -14.49 -16.59
N SER A 6 -5.44 -14.95 -15.61
CA SER A 6 -6.79 -14.47 -15.34
C SER A 6 -6.75 -12.95 -15.24
N SER A 7 -7.19 -12.30 -16.31
CA SER A 7 -7.11 -10.84 -16.41
C SER A 7 -8.13 -10.25 -15.44
N PHE A 8 -7.67 -9.31 -14.61
CA PHE A 8 -8.49 -8.55 -13.68
C PHE A 8 -9.76 -8.01 -14.37
N SER A 9 -10.92 -8.17 -13.71
CA SER A 9 -12.18 -7.60 -14.19
C SER A 9 -12.56 -6.34 -13.42
N ARG A 10 -12.85 -6.46 -12.11
CA ARG A 10 -13.25 -5.32 -11.27
C ARG A 10 -13.18 -5.64 -9.79
N PHE A 11 -13.14 -4.60 -8.96
CA PHE A 11 -13.38 -4.71 -7.52
C PHE A 11 -14.89 -4.74 -7.22
N VAL A 12 -15.33 -5.76 -6.51
CA VAL A 12 -16.76 -5.99 -6.22
C VAL A 12 -17.13 -5.64 -4.78
N ASN A 13 -16.25 -5.88 -3.82
CA ASN A 13 -16.52 -5.66 -2.41
C ASN A 13 -15.23 -5.41 -1.60
N HIS A 14 -15.35 -5.04 -0.33
CA HIS A 14 -14.23 -4.91 0.59
C HIS A 14 -14.62 -5.34 2.00
N ARG A 15 -13.64 -5.69 2.82
CA ARG A 15 -13.82 -6.03 4.24
C ARG A 15 -12.57 -5.69 5.04
N TRP A 16 -12.77 -5.52 6.35
CA TRP A 16 -11.67 -5.48 7.30
C TRP A 16 -11.26 -6.90 7.68
N ALA A 17 -9.97 -7.22 7.53
CA ALA A 17 -9.34 -8.45 7.98
C ALA A 17 -8.35 -8.11 9.10
N GLY A 18 -8.85 -8.04 10.34
CA GLY A 18 -8.09 -7.52 11.46
C GLY A 18 -7.84 -6.01 11.32
N THR A 19 -6.58 -5.60 11.26
CA THR A 19 -6.20 -4.20 11.08
C THR A 19 -6.03 -3.77 9.62
N SER A 20 -6.03 -4.72 8.69
CA SER A 20 -5.78 -4.48 7.27
C SER A 20 -7.04 -4.67 6.44
N MET A 21 -7.06 -4.07 5.26
CA MET A 21 -8.18 -4.11 4.34
C MET A 21 -7.97 -5.15 3.26
N GLU A 22 -9.01 -5.93 2.97
CA GLU A 22 -9.05 -6.84 1.83
C GLU A 22 -10.15 -6.38 0.87
N ILE A 23 -9.87 -6.51 -0.42
CA ILE A 23 -10.79 -6.17 -1.49
C ILE A 23 -11.07 -7.43 -2.28
N GLN A 24 -12.35 -7.64 -2.53
CA GLN A 24 -12.82 -8.74 -3.32
C GLN A 24 -12.66 -8.38 -4.80
N VAL A 25 -11.81 -9.15 -5.48
CA VAL A 25 -11.50 -9.02 -6.90
C VAL A 25 -12.32 -10.04 -7.67
N GLN A 26 -13.05 -9.58 -8.67
CA GLN A 26 -13.65 -10.45 -9.68
C GLN A 26 -12.68 -10.55 -10.87
N TRP A 27 -12.41 -11.77 -11.29
CA TRP A 27 -11.58 -12.10 -12.45
C TRP A 27 -12.47 -12.32 -13.68
N LYS A 28 -11.92 -12.17 -14.90
CA LYS A 28 -12.70 -12.34 -16.14
C LYS A 28 -13.27 -13.74 -16.33
N ASP A 29 -12.60 -14.75 -15.77
CA ASP A 29 -13.05 -16.15 -15.78
C ASP A 29 -14.26 -16.40 -14.85
N GLY A 30 -14.69 -15.38 -14.12
CA GLY A 30 -15.81 -15.45 -13.17
C GLY A 30 -15.39 -15.84 -11.76
N ASP A 31 -14.12 -16.19 -11.55
CA ASP A 31 -13.57 -16.44 -10.22
C ASP A 31 -13.53 -15.16 -9.37
N VAL A 32 -13.55 -15.33 -8.05
CA VAL A 32 -13.59 -14.22 -7.11
C VAL A 32 -12.67 -14.52 -5.93
N THR A 33 -11.61 -13.73 -5.78
CA THR A 33 -10.66 -13.86 -4.67
C THR A 33 -10.66 -12.62 -3.78
N TRP A 34 -10.20 -12.80 -2.54
CA TRP A 34 -9.96 -11.70 -1.61
C TRP A 34 -8.48 -11.37 -1.65
N GLU A 35 -8.15 -10.20 -2.19
CA GLU A 35 -6.77 -9.73 -2.28
C GLU A 35 -6.53 -8.66 -1.21
N PRO A 36 -5.35 -8.66 -0.55
CA PRO A 36 -5.01 -7.60 0.39
C PRO A 36 -4.84 -6.28 -0.37
N GLU A 37 -5.33 -5.19 0.23
CA GLU A 37 -5.26 -3.85 -0.37
C GLU A 37 -3.83 -3.44 -0.71
N ALA A 38 -2.84 -3.88 0.07
CA ALA A 38 -1.43 -3.62 -0.21
C ALA A 38 -0.96 -4.20 -1.55
N ASN A 39 -1.41 -5.40 -1.91
CA ASN A 39 -1.06 -6.01 -3.20
C ASN A 39 -1.73 -5.24 -4.34
N LEU A 40 -2.99 -4.87 -4.17
CA LEU A 40 -3.74 -4.11 -5.18
C LEU A 40 -3.21 -2.69 -5.32
N HIS A 41 -2.68 -2.09 -4.26
CA HIS A 41 -2.00 -0.81 -4.33
C HIS A 41 -0.70 -0.93 -5.14
N ALA A 42 0.02 -2.05 -5.03
CA ALA A 42 1.23 -2.28 -5.83
C ALA A 42 0.92 -2.56 -7.31
N ASP A 43 -0.13 -3.33 -7.59
CA ASP A 43 -0.43 -3.86 -8.93
C ASP A 43 -1.41 -2.98 -9.73
N ALA A 44 -2.41 -2.41 -9.04
CA ALA A 44 -3.58 -1.77 -9.64
C ALA A 44 -4.01 -0.47 -8.89
N LEU A 45 -3.04 0.39 -8.57
CA LEU A 45 -3.27 1.62 -7.80
C LEU A 45 -4.38 2.52 -8.39
N GLU A 46 -4.35 2.78 -9.70
CA GLU A 46 -5.31 3.68 -10.35
C GLU A 46 -6.75 3.17 -10.16
N THR A 47 -6.97 1.89 -10.44
CA THR A 47 -8.28 1.26 -10.24
C THR A 47 -8.70 1.23 -8.77
N LEU A 48 -7.74 1.08 -7.85
CA LEU A 48 -8.00 1.07 -6.41
C LEU A 48 -8.50 2.45 -5.95
N LEU A 49 -7.85 3.51 -6.40
CA LEU A 49 -8.24 4.88 -6.09
C LEU A 49 -9.61 5.21 -6.70
N GLU A 50 -9.89 4.78 -7.94
CA GLU A 50 -11.20 4.96 -8.56
C GLU A 50 -12.32 4.24 -7.78
N TYR A 51 -12.05 3.03 -7.30
CA TYR A 51 -12.98 2.27 -6.48
C TYR A 51 -13.32 2.98 -5.16
N TRP A 52 -12.31 3.56 -4.50
CA TRP A 52 -12.54 4.35 -3.29
C TRP A 52 -13.25 5.66 -3.59
N ALA A 53 -12.87 6.36 -4.65
CA ALA A 53 -13.52 7.60 -5.08
C ALA A 53 -15.02 7.39 -5.34
N GLY A 54 -15.39 6.30 -6.01
CA GLY A 54 -16.79 5.92 -6.25
C GLY A 54 -17.61 5.61 -4.99
N ARG A 55 -16.94 5.37 -3.85
CA ARG A 55 -17.56 5.05 -2.55
C ARG A 55 -17.52 6.21 -1.54
N GLY A 56 -17.03 7.38 -1.97
CA GLY A 56 -16.84 8.54 -1.09
C GLY A 56 -15.56 8.50 -0.26
N GLY A 57 -14.61 7.63 -0.62
CA GLY A 57 -13.31 7.47 0.02
C GLY A 57 -13.10 6.11 0.67
N ARG A 58 -11.86 5.86 1.08
CA ARG A 58 -11.47 4.68 1.86
C ARG A 58 -12.00 4.81 3.30
N PRO A 59 -12.75 3.83 3.83
CA PRO A 59 -13.27 3.91 5.19
C PRO A 59 -12.14 3.81 6.23
N SER A 60 -12.35 4.43 7.39
CA SER A 60 -11.44 4.31 8.54
C SER A 60 -11.59 2.94 9.20
N ASN A 61 -10.50 2.43 9.77
CA ASN A 61 -10.51 1.17 10.49
C ASN A 61 -11.31 1.30 11.80
N PRO A 62 -12.39 0.54 12.01
CA PRO A 62 -13.18 0.62 13.24
C PRO A 62 -12.42 0.16 14.50
N LEU A 63 -11.40 -0.69 14.36
CA LEU A 63 -10.57 -1.17 15.46
C LEU A 63 -9.38 -0.25 15.75
N ALA A 64 -8.93 0.52 14.77
CA ALA A 64 -7.75 1.38 14.87
C ALA A 64 -7.88 2.59 13.92
N PRO A 65 -8.75 3.57 14.23
CA PRO A 65 -9.11 4.65 13.31
C PRO A 65 -7.94 5.54 12.90
N ASP A 66 -6.90 5.63 13.74
CA ASP A 66 -5.68 6.40 13.51
C ASP A 66 -4.51 5.55 12.96
N MET A 67 -4.73 4.25 12.68
CA MET A 67 -3.70 3.35 12.21
C MET A 67 -3.83 3.14 10.70
N TYR A 68 -2.76 3.49 9.99
CA TYR A 68 -2.65 3.36 8.55
C TYR A 68 -1.50 2.41 8.22
N ASP A 69 -1.74 1.48 7.30
CA ASP A 69 -0.71 0.58 6.81
C ASP A 69 0.29 1.37 5.93
N ILE A 70 1.57 1.20 6.22
CA ILE A 70 2.66 1.82 5.47
C ILE A 70 2.89 0.98 4.21
N PHE A 71 2.72 1.60 3.04
CA PHE A 71 3.01 0.94 1.76
C PHE A 71 4.50 0.97 1.47
N ALA A 72 5.09 2.16 1.44
CA ALA A 72 6.50 2.34 1.10
C ALA A 72 7.10 3.62 1.68
N ILE A 73 8.41 3.62 1.88
CA ILE A 73 9.17 4.84 2.17
C ILE A 73 9.69 5.42 0.86
N ARG A 74 9.22 6.62 0.52
CA ARG A 74 9.55 7.29 -0.75
C ARG A 74 10.85 8.05 -0.67
N LYS A 75 11.05 8.85 0.39
CA LYS A 75 12.27 9.63 0.61
C LYS A 75 12.55 9.88 2.09
N HIS A 76 13.73 10.41 2.39
CA HIS A 76 14.12 10.80 3.75
C HIS A 76 14.52 12.28 3.82
N SER A 77 14.45 12.88 5.00
CA SER A 77 14.95 14.25 5.24
C SER A 77 16.47 14.27 5.20
N ARG A 78 17.08 15.43 4.95
CA ARG A 78 18.56 15.56 4.87
C ARG A 78 19.27 15.05 6.14
N ASP A 79 18.68 15.35 7.30
CA ASP A 79 19.10 14.89 8.63
C ASP A 79 18.68 13.45 8.97
N ARG A 80 18.01 12.75 8.04
CA ARG A 80 17.55 11.35 8.16
C ARG A 80 16.62 11.07 9.34
N ARG A 81 16.04 12.11 9.94
CA ARG A 81 15.13 12.01 11.11
C ARG A 81 13.67 11.83 10.71
N ARG A 82 13.32 12.16 9.48
CA ARG A 82 11.96 12.00 8.94
C ARG A 82 11.99 11.20 7.66
N LEU A 83 10.96 10.40 7.47
CA LEU A 83 10.71 9.58 6.29
C LEU A 83 9.39 10.03 5.67
N MET A 84 9.37 10.16 4.34
CA MET A 84 8.15 10.39 3.60
C MET A 84 7.52 9.04 3.32
N VAL A 85 6.41 8.79 4.00
CA VAL A 85 5.69 7.53 4.04
C VAL A 85 4.52 7.60 3.10
N GLU A 86 4.42 6.61 2.22
CA GLU A 86 3.23 6.34 1.43
C GLU A 86 2.32 5.35 2.15
N TRP A 87 1.01 5.55 2.02
CA TRP A 87 -0.01 4.82 2.74
C TRP A 87 -0.76 3.88 1.81
N VAL A 88 -1.03 2.67 2.28
CA VAL A 88 -1.83 1.68 1.54
C VAL A 88 -3.24 2.24 1.32
N GLY A 89 -3.73 2.14 0.09
CA GLY A 89 -5.07 2.61 -0.31
C GLY A 89 -5.22 4.11 -0.57
N TYR A 90 -4.14 4.91 -0.49
CA TYR A 90 -4.17 6.36 -0.73
C TYR A 90 -3.31 6.77 -1.92
N ASP A 91 -3.54 7.97 -2.45
CA ASP A 91 -2.71 8.46 -3.56
C ASP A 91 -1.28 8.74 -3.04
N PRO A 92 -0.22 8.43 -3.81
CA PRO A 92 1.17 8.77 -3.47
C PRO A 92 1.38 10.25 -3.13
N LYS A 93 0.52 11.15 -3.62
CA LYS A 93 0.52 12.59 -3.27
C LYS A 93 0.09 12.86 -1.83
N GLU A 94 -0.65 11.94 -1.21
CA GLU A 94 -1.05 11.98 0.20
C GLU A 94 0.05 11.46 1.14
N ALA A 95 1.19 11.04 0.57
CA ALA A 95 2.35 10.66 1.34
C ALA A 95 2.78 11.76 2.32
N SER A 96 3.05 11.35 3.55
CA SER A 96 3.24 12.27 4.68
C SER A 96 4.59 12.07 5.35
N TRP A 97 5.13 13.15 5.93
CA TRP A 97 6.40 13.11 6.65
C TRP A 97 6.20 12.59 8.07
N ILE A 98 6.71 11.38 8.33
CA ILE A 98 6.65 10.72 9.63
C ILE A 98 8.04 10.68 10.26
N ARG A 99 8.08 10.73 11.60
CA ARG A 99 9.35 10.58 12.34
C ARG A 99 9.90 9.19 12.11
N ARG A 100 11.19 9.10 11.80
CA ARG A 100 11.89 7.84 11.55
C ARG A 100 11.65 6.82 12.67
N ALA A 101 11.80 7.26 13.92
CA ALA A 101 11.59 6.39 15.09
C ALA A 101 10.19 5.76 15.16
N VAL A 102 9.15 6.46 14.67
CA VAL A 102 7.78 5.91 14.62
C VAL A 102 7.70 4.85 13.52
N VAL A 103 8.26 5.11 12.35
CA VAL A 103 8.27 4.14 11.24
C VAL A 103 9.13 2.92 11.58
N GLU A 104 10.23 3.09 12.32
CA GLU A 104 11.08 2.00 12.80
C GLU A 104 10.39 1.11 13.83
N ASP A 105 9.52 1.69 14.66
CA ASP A 105 8.72 0.95 15.63
C ASP A 105 7.56 0.18 14.95
N THR A 106 6.87 0.84 14.01
CA THR A 106 5.69 0.25 13.35
C THR A 106 6.04 -0.69 12.20
N ALA A 107 7.05 -0.35 11.39
CA ALA A 107 7.43 -1.08 10.18
C ALA A 107 8.96 -1.14 10.00
N PRO A 108 9.70 -1.79 10.94
CA PRO A 108 11.16 -1.86 10.88
C PRO A 108 11.68 -2.47 9.57
N GLN A 109 10.95 -3.44 9.01
CA GLN A 109 11.34 -4.14 7.79
C GLN A 109 11.36 -3.22 6.56
N LEU A 110 10.37 -2.33 6.43
CA LEU A 110 10.33 -1.34 5.34
C LEU A 110 11.45 -0.32 5.48
N VAL A 111 11.79 0.07 6.71
CA VAL A 111 12.93 0.97 6.95
C VAL A 111 14.24 0.32 6.52
N GLU A 112 14.45 -0.94 6.87
CA GLU A 112 15.65 -1.68 6.46
C GLU A 112 15.75 -1.80 4.93
N GLU A 113 14.67 -2.19 4.27
CA GLU A 113 14.62 -2.30 2.80
C GLU A 113 14.93 -0.96 2.13
N TYR A 114 14.34 0.13 2.63
CA TYR A 114 14.61 1.47 2.12
C TYR A 114 16.09 1.85 2.21
N TRP A 115 16.73 1.63 3.35
CA TRP A 115 18.14 1.96 3.53
C TRP A 115 19.09 1.06 2.75
N LYS A 116 18.73 -0.21 2.56
CA LYS A 116 19.45 -1.11 1.63
C LYS A 116 19.44 -0.53 0.22
N ARG A 117 18.28 -0.12 -0.28
CA ARG A 117 18.14 0.48 -1.62
C ARG A 117 18.93 1.79 -1.77
N VAL A 118 18.88 2.67 -0.77
CA VAL A 118 19.67 3.91 -0.75
C VAL A 118 21.18 3.62 -0.75
N SER A 119 21.60 2.60 0.00
CA SER A 119 23.02 2.24 0.12
C SER A 119 23.58 1.61 -1.15
N VAL A 120 22.77 0.88 -1.91
CA VAL A 120 23.12 0.35 -3.23
C VAL A 120 23.30 1.49 -4.25
N CYS A 121 22.42 2.49 -4.25
CA CYS A 121 22.55 3.67 -5.11
C CYS A 121 23.88 4.41 -4.89
N LEU A 122 24.31 4.56 -3.63
CA LEU A 122 25.56 5.26 -3.28
C LEU A 122 26.85 4.50 -3.63
N LYS A 123 26.78 3.21 -3.99
CA LYS A 123 27.95 2.40 -4.35
C LYS A 123 28.11 2.18 -5.85
N GLY A 124 27.20 2.70 -6.66
CA GLY A 124 27.19 2.56 -8.13
C GLY A 124 27.63 3.80 -8.90
N GLU A 125 28.16 4.82 -8.22
CA GLU A 125 28.68 6.08 -8.80
C GLU A 125 30.21 6.15 -8.72
#